data_AF-A0A0B8PC91-F1
#
_entry.id   AF-A0A0B8PC91-F1
#
_cell.length_a   1.000
_cell.length_b   1.000
_cell.length_c   1.000
_cell.angle_alpha   90.00
_cell.angle_beta   90.00
_cell.angle_gamma   90.00
#
_symmetry.space_group_name_H-M   'P 1'
#
loop_
_entity.id
_entity.type
_entity.pdbx_description
1 polymer ?
#
loop_
_entity_poly.entity_id
_entity_poly.type
_entity_poly.pdbx_seq_one_letter_code
_entity_poly.pdbx_strand_id
1 'polypeptide(L)' 'MGVQQLPRFLQETYSDYHAVYLTVNCKNPAAFQCYLKAGFVDTEELYLGGDAGPQHVMKRACSLD' A
#
# COMPACT_ATOMS: atom_id res chain seq x y z
N MET A 1 -11.63 -6.34 -6.27
CA MET A 1 -12.28 -5.25 -7.04
C MET A 1 -11.81 -3.87 -6.59
N GLY A 2 -11.86 -3.48 -5.31
CA GLY A 2 -11.52 -2.10 -4.87
C GLY A 2 -10.07 -1.64 -5.08
N VAL A 3 -9.10 -2.26 -4.40
CA VAL A 3 -7.70 -1.79 -4.40
C VAL A 3 -7.02 -1.85 -5.79
N GLN A 4 -7.49 -2.73 -6.68
CA GLN A 4 -6.94 -2.86 -8.03
C GLN A 4 -7.26 -1.67 -8.94
N GLN A 5 -8.27 -0.85 -8.61
CA GLN A 5 -8.61 0.36 -9.37
C GLN A 5 -7.71 1.56 -8.99
N LEU A 6 -7.01 1.46 -7.87
CA LEU A 6 -6.16 2.52 -7.33
C LEU A 6 -5.09 3.04 -8.31
N PRO A 7 -4.32 2.20 -9.05
CA PRO A 7 -3.35 2.69 -10.04
C PRO A 7 -3.91 3.73 -11.00
N ARG A 8 -5.04 3.41 -11.62
CA ARG A 8 -5.65 4.29 -12.61
C ARG A 8 -6.04 5.62 -11.99
N PHE A 9 -6.66 5.57 -10.82
CA PHE A 9 -7.05 6.76 -10.08
C PHE A 9 -5.85 7.64 -9.70
N LEU A 10 -4.75 7.02 -9.24
CA LEU A 10 -3.52 7.72 -8.88
C LEU A 10 -2.88 8.39 -10.09
N GLN A 11 -2.80 7.70 -11.23
CA GLN A 11 -2.25 8.26 -12.45
C GLN A 11 -3.10 9.44 -12.98
N GLU A 12 -4.43 9.33 -12.92
CA GLU A 12 -5.35 10.36 -13.41
C GLU A 12 -5.42 11.59 -12.48
N THR A 13 -5.29 11.40 -11.16
CA THR A 13 -5.53 12.46 -10.16
C THR A 13 -4.25 13.04 -9.55
N TYR A 14 -3.17 12.24 -9.51
CA TYR A 14 -1.92 12.55 -8.81
C TYR A 14 -0.72 12.30 -9.72
N SER A 15 -0.76 12.85 -10.94
CA SER A 15 0.27 12.63 -11.99
C SER A 15 1.70 13.01 -11.57
N ASP A 16 1.83 13.94 -10.62
CA ASP A 16 3.13 14.43 -10.14
C ASP A 16 3.76 13.54 -9.07
N TYR A 17 3.06 12.49 -8.62
CA TYR A 17 3.53 11.58 -7.60
C TYR A 17 3.87 10.21 -8.19
N HIS A 18 5.03 9.68 -7.83
CA HIS A 18 5.52 8.42 -8.38
C HIS A 18 5.09 7.19 -7.56
N ALA A 19 4.69 7.37 -6.30
CA ALA A 19 4.32 6.27 -5.44
C ALA A 19 3.28 6.66 -4.38
N VAL A 20 2.53 5.65 -3.93
CA VAL A 20 1.63 5.71 -2.79
C VAL A 20 2.12 4.76 -1.71
N TYR A 21 1.90 5.14 -0.45
CA TYR A 21 2.22 4.33 0.72
C TYR A 21 0.97 4.05 1.53
N LEU A 22 0.97 2.92 2.22
CA LEU A 22 0.01 2.60 3.26
C LEU A 22 0.72 1.84 4.38
N THR A 23 0.07 1.79 5.55
CA THR A 23 0.46 0.86 6.61
C THR A 23 -0.63 -0.19 6.79
N VAL A 24 -0.22 -1.41 7.09
CA VAL A 24 -1.14 -2.50 7.46
C VAL A 24 -0.66 -3.16 8.72
N ASN A 25 -1.54 -3.27 9.71
CA ASN A 25 -1.20 -3.88 10.99
C ASN A 25 -0.70 -5.32 10.80
N CYS A 26 0.39 -5.70 11.49
CA CYS A 26 0.98 -7.04 11.39
C CYS A 26 0.01 -8.17 11.80
N LYS A 27 -1.04 -7.85 12.59
CA LYS A 27 -2.10 -8.79 12.97
C LYS A 27 -3.17 -8.97 11.89
N ASN A 28 -3.08 -8.28 10.74
CA ASN A 28 -4.02 -8.39 9.63
C ASN A 28 -3.34 -8.98 8.36
N PRO A 29 -3.01 -10.29 8.38
CA PRO A 29 -2.34 -10.94 7.24
C PRO A 29 -3.23 -10.98 5.99
N ALA A 30 -4.56 -10.99 6.14
CA ALA A 30 -5.48 -10.98 5.01
C ALA A 30 -5.39 -9.68 4.21
N ALA A 31 -5.34 -8.53 4.89
CA ALA A 31 -5.16 -7.23 4.23
C ALA A 31 -3.77 -7.11 3.61
N PHE A 32 -2.72 -7.54 4.31
CA PHE A 32 -1.35 -7.56 3.77
C PHE A 32 -1.28 -8.33 2.44
N GLN A 33 -1.83 -9.54 2.38
CA GLN A 33 -1.90 -10.34 1.16
C GLN A 33 -2.78 -9.71 0.07
N CYS A 34 -3.84 -9.01 0.45
CA CYS A 34 -4.69 -8.25 -0.48
C CYS A 34 -3.89 -7.12 -1.16
N TYR A 35 -3.08 -6.39 -0.38
CA TYR A 35 -2.24 -5.31 -0.91
C TYR A 35 -1.11 -5.82 -1.79
N LEU A 36 -0.47 -6.94 -1.42
CA LEU A 36 0.52 -7.61 -2.29
C LEU A 36 -0.08 -7.95 -3.66
N LYS A 37 -1.27 -8.56 -3.67
CA LYS A 37 -1.99 -8.89 -4.92
C LYS A 37 -2.42 -7.66 -5.73
N ALA A 38 -2.49 -6.49 -5.10
CA ALA A 38 -2.79 -5.23 -5.76
C ALA A 38 -1.52 -4.49 -6.26
N GLY A 39 -0.33 -5.08 -6.10
CA GLY A 39 0.94 -4.53 -6.56
C GLY A 39 1.63 -3.62 -5.54
N PHE A 40 1.22 -3.63 -4.28
CA PHE A 40 2.05 -3.09 -3.22
C PHE A 40 3.19 -4.06 -2.91
N VAL A 41 4.36 -3.51 -2.57
CA VAL A 41 5.50 -4.24 -2.05
C VAL A 41 5.67 -3.91 -0.58
N ASP A 42 6.08 -4.89 0.22
CA ASP A 42 6.55 -4.64 1.58
C ASP A 42 7.89 -3.91 1.50
N THR A 43 8.05 -2.86 2.29
CA THR A 43 9.33 -2.15 2.41
C THR A 43 10.24 -2.77 3.46
N GLU A 44 9.75 -3.78 4.19
CA GLU A 44 10.38 -4.39 5.37
C GLU A 44 10.48 -3.45 6.58
N GLU A 45 9.99 -2.21 6.44
CA GLU A 45 9.89 -1.26 7.54
C GLU A 45 8.60 -1.47 8.35
N LEU A 46 8.73 -1.32 9.67
CA LEU A 46 7.60 -1.33 10.59
C LEU A 46 7.36 0.06 11.17
N TYR A 47 6.13 0.54 11.01
CA TYR A 47 5.64 1.66 11.78
C TYR A 47 5.19 1.18 13.17
N LEU A 48 5.85 1.67 14.22
CA LEU A 48 5.64 1.24 15.61
C LEU A 48 4.78 2.21 16.44
N GLY A 49 4.44 3.39 15.91
CA GLY A 49 3.80 4.48 16.66
C GLY A 49 2.28 4.47 16.70
N GLY A 50 1.61 3.38 16.30
CA GLY A 50 0.15 3.31 16.25
C GLY A 50 -0.46 2.50 17.38
N ASP A 51 -1.65 2.90 17.86
CA ASP A 51 -2.37 2.24 18.96
C ASP A 51 -2.71 0.76 18.68
N ALA A 52 -2.73 0.35 17.42
CA ALA A 52 -2.99 -1.03 17.01
C ALA A 52 -1.76 -1.96 17.12
N GLY A 53 -0.57 -1.42 17.45
CA GLY A 53 0.71 -2.12 17.42
C GLY A 53 1.45 -2.00 16.08
N PRO A 54 2.50 -2.80 15.86
CA PRO A 54 3.34 -2.73 14.66
C PRO A 54 2.55 -2.87 13.36
N GLN A 55 2.95 -2.10 12.34
CA GLN A 55 2.34 -2.11 11.02
C GLN A 55 3.41 -2.18 9.93
N HIS A 56 3.23 -3.06 8.94
CA HIS A 56 4.06 -3.08 7.74
C HIS A 56 3.84 -1.80 6.95
N VAL A 57 4.91 -1.13 6.56
CA VAL A 57 4.88 -0.05 5.58
C VAL A 57 4.96 -0.66 4.19
N MET A 58 3.94 -0.44 3.37
CA MET A 58 3.87 -0.96 2.01
C MET A 58 3.84 0.18 0.99
N LYS A 59 4.48 -0.04 -0.15
CA LYS A 59 4.64 0.95 -1.22
C LYS A 59 4.13 0.41 -2.55
N ARG A 60 3.56 1.27 -3.39
CA ARG A 60 3.21 0.94 -4.78
C ARG A 60 3.52 2.11 -5.71
N ALA A 61 3.91 1.84 -6.95
CA ALA A 61 4.04 2.87 -7.97
C ALA A 61 2.66 3.44 -8.39
N CYS A 62 2.60 4.73 -8.68
CA CYS A 62 1.37 5.35 -9.20
C CYS A 62 1.12 5.00 -10.68
N SER A 63 2.17 4.63 -11.43
CA SER A 63 2.07 4.19 -12.83
C SER A 63 1.58 2.75 -12.97
N LEU A 64 1.01 2.46 -14.14
CA LEU A 64 0.87 1.11 -14.67
C LEU A 64 2.11 0.88 -15.54
N ASP A 65 3.00 -0.01 -15.12
CA ASP A 65 4.11 -0.48 -15.96
C ASP A 65 3.62 -1.53 -16.97
#